data_AF-A0A6V7MC57-F1
#
_entry.id   AF-A0A6V7MC57-F1
#
_cell.length_a   1.000
_cell.length_b   1.000
_cell.length_c   1.000
_cell.angle_alpha   90.00
_cell.angle_beta   90.00
_cell.angle_gamma   90.00
#
_symmetry.space_group_name_H-M   'P 1'
#
loop_
_entity.id
_entity.type
_entity.pdbx_description
1 polymer ?
#
loop_
_entity_poly.entity_id
_entity_poly.type
_entity_poly.pdbx_seq_one_letter_code
_entity_poly.pdbx_strand_id
1 'polypeptide(L)' 'KAIDSIFKKPSSIFVTTTIKELLWTGLPVDCTVTDFQGKAVCTLLADNEGAFIKEGPGKYRFALLGA' A
#
# COMPACT_ATOMS: atom_id res chain seq x y z
N LYS A 1 -5.10 -6.06 -11.81
CA LYS A 1 -4.71 -4.79 -12.47
C LYS A 1 -4.39 -3.66 -11.49
N ALA A 2 -5.31 -3.20 -10.63
CA ALA A 2 -4.97 -2.19 -9.61
C ALA A 2 -3.85 -2.66 -8.67
N ILE A 3 -3.96 -3.91 -8.18
CA ILE A 3 -2.92 -4.59 -7.38
C ILE A 3 -1.59 -4.65 -8.15
N ASP A 4 -1.64 -4.95 -9.45
CA ASP A 4 -0.45 -5.00 -10.30
C ASP A 4 0.23 -3.64 -10.46
N SER A 5 -0.49 -2.53 -10.30
CA SER A 5 0.13 -1.22 -10.40
C SER A 5 0.75 -0.80 -9.08
N ILE A 6 -0.04 -0.83 -8.01
CA ILE A 6 0.36 -0.34 -6.67
C ILE A 6 1.45 -1.24 -6.05
N PHE A 7 1.42 -2.54 -6.33
CA PHE A 7 2.42 -3.52 -5.87
C PHE A 7 3.39 -3.95 -6.98
N LYS A 8 3.46 -3.22 -8.11
CA LYS A 8 4.44 -3.43 -9.19
C LYS A 8 4.48 -4.86 -9.75
N LYS A 9 3.32 -5.38 -10.15
CA LYS A 9 3.10 -6.71 -10.76
C LYS A 9 3.69 -7.82 -9.89
N PRO A 10 3.12 -8.07 -8.71
CA PRO A 10 3.60 -9.15 -7.86
C PRO A 10 3.39 -10.49 -8.58
N SER A 11 4.32 -11.44 -8.38
CA SER A 11 4.24 -12.78 -8.97
C SER A 11 3.10 -13.63 -8.38
N SER A 12 2.50 -13.19 -7.28
CA SER A 12 1.41 -13.85 -6.57
C SER A 12 0.51 -12.82 -5.89
N ILE A 13 -0.78 -13.16 -5.73
CA ILE A 13 -1.72 -12.40 -4.89
C ILE A 13 -1.48 -12.64 -3.39
N PHE A 14 -0.72 -13.68 -3.05
CA PHE A 14 -0.31 -13.98 -1.68
C PHE A 14 1.07 -13.37 -1.41
N VAL A 15 1.19 -12.63 -0.32
CA VAL A 15 2.45 -12.08 0.17
C VAL A 15 2.98 -12.96 1.29
N THR A 16 4.22 -13.43 1.14
CA THR A 16 4.99 -14.00 2.24
C THR A 16 5.80 -12.89 2.87
N THR A 17 5.59 -12.63 4.16
CA THR A 17 6.30 -11.61 4.91
C THR A 17 6.50 -12.05 6.36
N THR A 18 7.32 -11.33 7.12
CA THR A 18 7.51 -11.62 8.54
C THR A 18 6.35 -11.06 9.36
N ILE A 19 6.11 -11.65 10.54
CA ILE A 19 5.11 -11.14 11.49
C ILE A 19 5.39 -9.68 11.85
N LYS A 20 6.68 -9.33 12.04
CA LYS A 20 7.11 -7.97 12.33
C LYS A 20 6.70 -6.98 11.22
N GLU A 21 6.90 -7.39 9.97
CA GLU A 21 6.53 -6.59 8.80
C GLU A 21 5.01 -6.42 8.67
N LEU A 22 4.24 -7.49 8.80
CA LEU A 22 2.79 -7.43 8.66
C LEU A 22 2.12 -6.56 9.73
N LEU A 23 2.61 -6.65 10.96
CA LEU A 23 1.94 -6.05 12.11
C LEU A 23 2.47 -4.65 12.46
N TRP A 24 3.77 -4.36 12.28
CA TRP A 24 4.36 -3.07 12.71
C TRP A 24 5.02 -2.26 11.59
N THR A 25 5.86 -2.88 10.76
CA THR A 25 6.67 -2.11 9.78
C THR A 25 5.88 -1.74 8.52
N GLY A 26 4.94 -2.60 8.13
CA GLY A 26 3.93 -2.37 7.11
C GLY A 26 4.36 -2.71 5.68
N LEU A 27 3.39 -3.13 4.87
CA LEU A 27 3.56 -3.40 3.45
C LEU A 27 3.51 -2.09 2.64
N PRO A 28 4.43 -1.89 1.69
CA PRO A 28 4.49 -0.65 0.91
C PRO A 28 3.32 -0.54 -0.06
N VAL A 29 2.74 0.66 -0.11
CA VAL A 29 1.65 1.03 -1.01
C VAL A 29 2.12 2.24 -1.82
N ASP A 30 2.45 2.00 -3.09
CA ASP A 30 2.97 3.04 -4.00
C ASP A 30 1.82 3.75 -4.71
N CYS A 31 1.47 4.94 -4.22
CA CYS A 31 0.45 5.80 -4.80
C CYS A 31 0.99 6.85 -5.78
N THR A 32 2.27 6.72 -6.19
CA THR A 32 2.85 7.57 -7.24
C THR A 32 2.54 7.08 -8.66
N VAL A 33 1.82 5.97 -8.77
CA VAL A 33 1.42 5.35 -10.04
C VAL A 33 0.42 6.22 -10.82
N THR A 34 0.57 6.25 -12.14
CA THR A 34 -0.19 7.15 -13.02
C THR A 34 -1.39 6.49 -13.70
N ASP A 35 -1.51 5.18 -13.62
CA ASP A 35 -2.61 4.44 -14.20
C ASP A 35 -3.93 4.70 -13.46
N PHE A 36 -5.03 4.62 -14.20
CA PHE A 36 -6.36 4.92 -13.67
C PHE A 36 -6.73 4.05 -12.46
N GLN A 37 -6.34 2.78 -12.48
CA GLN A 37 -6.73 1.80 -11.46
C GLN A 37 -5.96 2.03 -10.15
N GLY A 38 -4.66 2.31 -10.24
CA GLY A 38 -3.83 2.70 -9.12
C GLY A 38 -4.28 4.02 -8.49
N LYS A 39 -4.58 5.03 -9.32
CA LYS A 39 -5.13 6.32 -8.83
C LYS A 39 -6.44 6.15 -8.08
N ALA A 40 -7.40 5.39 -8.62
CA ALA A 40 -8.70 5.21 -8.00
C ALA A 40 -8.61 4.59 -6.59
N VAL A 41 -7.76 3.58 -6.42
CA VAL A 41 -7.52 2.97 -5.09
C VAL A 41 -6.80 3.95 -4.18
N CYS A 42 -5.80 4.68 -4.68
CA CYS A 42 -5.06 5.66 -3.90
C CYS A 42 -5.89 6.87 -3.46
N THR A 43 -6.92 7.26 -4.21
CA THR A 43 -7.90 8.25 -3.75
C THR A 43 -8.67 7.74 -2.53
N LEU A 44 -9.16 6.49 -2.57
CA LEU A 44 -9.87 5.89 -1.44
C LEU A 44 -8.97 5.72 -0.20
N LEU A 45 -7.68 5.43 -0.42
CA LEU A 45 -6.68 5.34 0.65
C LEU A 45 -6.36 6.70 1.25
N ALA A 46 -6.30 7.76 0.43
CA ALA A 46 -6.10 9.13 0.91
C ALA A 46 -7.27 9.60 1.79
N ASP A 47 -8.51 9.21 1.47
CA ASP A 47 -9.68 9.50 2.31
C ASP A 47 -9.60 8.82 3.69
N ASN A 48 -8.80 7.75 3.81
CA ASN A 48 -8.59 6.99 5.04
C ASN A 48 -7.12 7.05 5.52
N GLU A 49 -6.42 8.14 5.22
CA GLU A 49 -4.98 8.25 5.44
C GLU A 49 -4.53 8.03 6.90
N GLY A 50 -5.42 8.25 7.87
CA GLY A 50 -5.15 7.99 9.29
C GLY A 50 -4.96 6.52 9.66
N ALA A 51 -5.34 5.59 8.77
CA ALA A 51 -5.11 4.16 8.95
C ALA A 51 -3.77 3.67 8.35
N PHE A 52 -2.96 4.57 7.79
CA PHE A 52 -1.72 4.22 7.10
C PHE A 52 -0.53 5.00 7.64
N ILE A 53 0.63 4.36 7.62
CA ILE A 53 1.89 5.00 7.97
C ILE A 53 2.36 5.81 6.76
N LYS A 54 2.49 7.14 6.94
CA LYS A 54 2.97 8.05 5.89
C LYS A 54 4.50 7.98 5.77
N GLU A 55 5.00 7.66 4.58
CA GLU A 55 6.44 7.67 4.27
C GLU A 55 6.88 8.85 3.40
N GLY A 56 5.92 9.60 2.85
CA GLY A 56 6.16 10.77 2.01
C GLY A 56 5.00 11.03 1.06
N PRO A 57 5.15 12.01 0.14
CA PRO A 57 4.10 12.34 -0.82
C PRO A 57 3.73 11.13 -1.69
N GLY A 58 2.50 10.64 -1.54
CA GLY A 58 1.98 9.49 -2.30
C GLY A 58 2.64 8.15 -1.96
N LYS A 59 3.31 8.03 -0.82
CA LYS A 59 3.93 6.77 -0.35
C LYS A 59 3.44 6.43 1.05
N TYR A 60 2.84 5.25 1.17
CA TYR A 60 2.21 4.79 2.40
C TYR A 60 2.66 3.38 2.74
N ARG A 61 2.50 2.99 4.00
CA ARG A 61 2.55 1.59 4.42
C ARG A 61 1.29 1.18 5.14
N PHE A 62 0.87 -0.05 4.88
CA PHE A 62 -0.21 -0.72 5.59
C PHE A 62 0.38 -1.66 6.64
N ALA A 63 0.13 -1.38 7.92
CA ALA A 63 0.47 -2.25 9.04
C ALA A 63 -0.79 -2.47 9.89
N LEU A 64 -1.00 -3.68 10.39
CA LEU A 64 -2.19 -3.99 11.21
C LEU A 64 -2.22 -3.25 12.56
N LEU A 65 -1.05 -3.00 13.16
CA LEU A 65 -0.90 -2.39 14.49
C LEU A 65 0.07 -1.21 14.49
N GLY A 66 0.58 -0.81 13.32
CA GLY A 66 1.63 0.22 13.19
C GLY A 66 1.13 1.61 12.85
N ALA A 67 -0.17 1.78 12.58
CA ALA A 67 -0.82 3.06 12.32
C ALA A 67 -1.16 3.79 13.62
#